data_AF-A0A933IBI1-F1
#
_entry.id   AF-A0A933IBI1-F1
#
_cell.length_a   1.000
_cell.length_b   1.000
_cell.length_c   1.000
_cell.angle_alpha   90.00
_cell.angle_beta   90.00
_cell.angle_gamma   90.00
#
_symmetry.space_group_name_H-M   'P 1'
#
loop_
_entity.id
_entity.type
_entity.pdbx_description
1 polymer ?
#
loop_
_entity_poly.entity_id
_entity_poly.type
_entity_poly.pdbx_seq_one_letter_code
_entity_poly.pdbx_strand_id
1 'polypeptide(L)'
;TVGEQITPEALLLETSPAPSPASLLAQSARRPTLDELTGEYVALVLREVGGEKAKAAEILGISKRTLYRWEKQLGAGDSVSPAGTP
;
A
#
# COMPACT_ATOMS: atom_id res chain seq x y z
N THR A 1 15.50 -44.09 4.44
CA THR A 1 14.25 -43.32 4.47
C THR A 1 14.00 -42.80 3.08
N VAL A 2 13.11 -43.46 2.34
CA VAL A 2 12.79 -43.12 0.94
C VAL A 2 12.00 -41.82 0.97
N GLY A 3 12.47 -40.80 0.24
CA GLY A 3 11.79 -39.51 0.16
C GLY A 3 10.45 -39.66 -0.56
N GLU A 4 9.39 -39.14 0.06
CA GLU A 4 8.05 -39.05 -0.52
C GLU A 4 8.15 -38.31 -1.87
N GLN A 5 7.81 -38.98 -2.96
CA GLN A 5 7.77 -38.35 -4.28
C GLN A 5 6.50 -37.50 -4.36
N ILE A 6 6.67 -36.17 -4.43
CA ILE A 6 5.58 -35.22 -4.64
C ILE A 6 5.03 -35.46 -6.07
N THR A 7 3.81 -35.96 -6.17
CA THR A 7 3.11 -36.11 -7.45
C THR A 7 2.68 -34.73 -7.99
N PRO A 8 2.63 -34.52 -9.32
CA PRO A 8 2.16 -33.26 -9.90
C PRO A 8 0.74 -32.89 -9.46
N GLU A 9 -0.08 -33.88 -9.13
CA GLU A 9 -1.41 -33.70 -8.53
C GLU A 9 -1.37 -33.02 -7.16
N ALA A 10 -0.31 -33.23 -6.36
CA ALA A 10 -0.13 -32.54 -5.08
C ALA A 10 0.24 -31.06 -5.23
N LEU A 11 0.72 -30.65 -6.41
CA LEU A 11 0.94 -29.24 -6.78
C LEU A 11 -0.33 -28.60 -7.37
N LEU A 12 -1.32 -29.41 -7.78
CA LEU A 12 -2.65 -28.96 -8.20
C LEU A 12 -3.57 -28.71 -6.98
N LEU A 13 -3.03 -28.10 -5.91
CA LEU A 13 -3.87 -27.39 -4.95
C LEU A 13 -4.54 -26.28 -5.75
N GLU A 14 -5.79 -26.52 -6.18
CA GLU A 14 -6.80 -25.56 -6.63
C GLU A 14 -6.14 -24.21 -6.94
N THR A 15 -5.61 -24.08 -8.16
CA THR A 15 -4.95 -22.84 -8.61
C THR A 15 -6.01 -21.75 -8.66
N SER A 16 -6.35 -21.22 -7.49
CA SER A 16 -7.12 -20.01 -7.35
C SER A 16 -6.26 -18.98 -8.05
N PRO A 17 -6.71 -18.43 -9.19
CA PRO A 17 -5.92 -17.42 -9.87
C PRO A 17 -5.60 -16.35 -8.83
N ALA A 18 -4.31 -16.01 -8.68
CA ALA A 18 -3.91 -14.93 -7.80
C ALA A 18 -4.83 -13.74 -8.11
N PRO A 19 -5.52 -13.17 -7.11
CA PRO A 19 -6.52 -12.15 -7.36
C PRO A 19 -5.83 -11.02 -8.12
N SER A 20 -6.40 -10.66 -9.26
CA SER A 20 -5.88 -9.55 -10.03
C SER A 20 -5.90 -8.28 -9.17
N PRO A 21 -4.99 -7.32 -9.38
CA PRO A 21 -5.02 -6.06 -8.64
C PRO A 21 -6.37 -5.34 -8.78
N ALA A 22 -7.03 -5.48 -9.94
CA ALA A 22 -8.39 -5.00 -10.15
C ALA A 22 -9.42 -5.68 -9.23
N SER A 23 -9.32 -6.99 -9.03
CA SER A 23 -10.19 -7.73 -8.12
C SER A 23 -9.96 -7.33 -6.66
N LEU A 24 -8.71 -7.11 -6.24
CA LEU A 24 -8.39 -6.64 -4.88
C LEU A 24 -8.95 -5.23 -4.62
N LEU A 25 -8.79 -4.32 -5.57
CA LEU A 25 -9.36 -2.97 -5.50
C LEU A 25 -10.89 -2.96 -5.61
N ALA A 26 -11.49 -3.94 -6.30
CA ALA A 26 -12.94 -4.09 -6.34
C ALA A 26 -13.50 -4.62 -5.00
N GLN A 27 -12.72 -5.40 -4.27
CA GLN A 27 -13.07 -5.93 -2.95
C GLN A 27 -12.80 -4.94 -1.81
N SER A 28 -12.08 -3.84 -2.04
CA SER A 28 -11.83 -2.85 -0.99
C SER A 28 -13.11 -2.06 -0.67
N ALA A 29 -13.48 -1.99 0.61
CA ALA A 29 -14.69 -1.31 1.08
C ALA A 29 -14.70 0.21 0.77
N ARG A 30 -13.51 0.79 0.57
CA ARG A 30 -13.29 2.17 0.15
C ARG A 30 -12.34 2.20 -1.04
N ARG A 31 -12.56 3.15 -1.95
CA ARG A 31 -11.64 3.49 -3.05
C ARG A 31 -11.00 4.84 -2.76
N PRO A 32 -9.91 4.89 -1.96
CA PRO A 32 -9.25 6.15 -1.67
C PRO A 32 -8.69 6.76 -2.95
N THR A 33 -8.59 8.09 -2.96
CA THR A 33 -7.80 8.80 -3.96
C THR A 33 -6.32 8.44 -3.82
N LEU A 34 -5.53 8.69 -4.86
CA LEU A 34 -4.09 8.49 -4.79
C LEU A 34 -3.45 9.32 -3.67
N ASP A 35 -3.96 10.53 -3.42
CA ASP A 35 -3.42 11.42 -2.38
C ASP A 35 -3.70 10.88 -0.98
N GLU A 36 -4.93 10.39 -0.74
CA GLU A 36 -5.30 9.72 0.51
C GLU A 36 -4.46 8.46 0.74
N LEU A 37 -4.31 7.60 -0.28
CA LEU A 37 -3.50 6.40 -0.19
C LEU A 37 -2.02 6.73 0.07
N THR A 38 -1.51 7.79 -0.58
CA THR A 38 -0.15 8.29 -0.34
C THR A 38 0.00 8.74 1.12
N GLY A 39 -0.96 9.49 1.64
CA GLY A 39 -0.96 9.94 3.03
C GLY A 39 -0.98 8.80 4.04
N GLU A 40 -1.88 7.84 3.85
CA GLU A 40 -2.02 6.64 4.69
C GLU A 40 -0.72 5.81 4.69
N TYR A 41 -0.11 5.62 3.51
CA TYR A 41 1.12 4.85 3.37
C TYR A 41 2.36 5.58 3.93
N VAL A 42 2.45 6.90 3.71
CA VAL A 42 3.51 7.72 4.32
C VAL A 42 3.43 7.65 5.85
N ALA A 43 2.23 7.75 6.42
CA ALA A 43 2.02 7.65 7.87
C ALA A 43 2.39 6.26 8.41
N LEU A 44 2.03 5.19 7.69
CA LEU A 44 2.40 3.80 8.02
C LEU A 44 3.93 3.66 8.13
N VAL A 45 4.66 4.02 7.06
CA VAL A 45 6.11 3.86 6.99
C VAL A 45 6.80 4.72 8.05
N LEU A 46 6.37 5.97 8.24
CA LEU A 46 6.91 6.84 9.28
C LEU A 46 6.77 6.23 10.69
N ARG A 47 5.63 5.58 10.98
CA ARG A 47 5.42 4.88 12.25
C ARG A 47 6.37 3.68 12.39
N GLU A 48 6.54 2.89 11.34
CA GLU A 48 7.44 1.72 11.34
C GLU A 48 8.90 2.08 11.59
N VAL A 49 9.36 3.23 11.07
CA VAL A 49 10.74 3.71 11.28
C VAL A 49 10.90 4.64 12.48
N GLY A 50 9.89 4.79 13.35
CA GLY A 50 9.95 5.66 14.52
C GLY A 50 10.12 7.14 14.20
N GLY A 51 9.66 7.60 13.03
CA GLY A 51 9.74 8.99 12.59
C GLY A 51 11.04 9.38 11.86
N GLU A 52 11.96 8.44 11.64
CA GLU A 52 13.21 8.71 10.92
C GLU A 52 12.96 9.01 9.43
N LYS A 53 12.86 10.31 9.10
CA LYS A 53 12.52 10.80 7.75
C LYS A 53 13.44 10.30 6.64
N ALA A 54 14.72 10.11 6.96
CA ALA A 54 15.69 9.62 5.98
C ALA A 54 15.38 8.19 5.54
N LYS A 55 15.17 7.32 6.52
CA LYS A 55 14.83 5.92 6.31
C LYS A 55 13.45 5.75 5.70
N ALA A 56 12.47 6.56 6.10
CA ALA A 56 11.15 6.56 5.47
C ALA A 56 11.22 6.94 3.98
N ALA A 57 11.97 8.00 3.62
CA ALA A 57 12.12 8.42 2.24
C ALA A 57 12.80 7.34 1.37
N GLU A 58 13.78 6.63 1.94
CA GLU A 58 14.44 5.48 1.30
C GLU A 58 13.46 4.34 1.03
N ILE A 59 12.69 3.91 2.04
CA ILE A 59 11.67 2.85 1.90
C ILE A 59 10.60 3.23 0.86
N LEU A 60 10.16 4.48 0.86
CA LEU A 60 9.18 5.00 -0.09
C LEU A 60 9.76 5.21 -1.50
N GLY A 61 11.08 5.16 -1.68
CA GLY A 61 11.72 5.38 -2.97
C GLY A 61 11.63 6.83 -3.48
N ILE A 62 11.58 7.81 -2.57
CA ILE A 62 11.43 9.24 -2.90
C ILE A 62 12.55 10.09 -2.32
N SER A 63 12.67 11.32 -2.80
CA SER A 63 13.56 12.30 -2.15
C SER A 63 13.03 12.74 -0.78
N LYS A 64 13.92 13.05 0.16
CA LYS A 64 13.55 13.66 1.46
C LYS A 64 12.72 14.95 1.28
N ARG A 65 13.02 15.75 0.25
CA ARG A 65 12.27 16.97 -0.09
C ARG A 65 10.83 16.66 -0.48
N THR A 66 10.60 15.56 -1.19
CA THR A 66 9.25 15.08 -1.53
C THR A 66 8.49 14.70 -0.26
N LEU A 67 9.13 13.94 0.64
CA LEU A 67 8.52 13.54 1.90
C LEU A 67 8.10 14.77 2.74
N TYR A 68 9.00 15.74 2.94
CA TYR A 68 8.66 16.97 3.67
C TYR A 68 7.52 17.77 3.03
N ARG A 69 7.45 17.81 1.69
CA ARG A 69 6.36 18.50 0.99
C ARG A 69 5.02 17.79 1.25
N TRP A 70 5.00 16.47 1.19
CA TRP A 70 3.81 15.68 1.47
C TRP A 70 3.36 15.82 2.92
N GLU A 71 4.27 15.77 3.90
CA GLU A 71 3.90 16.01 5.30
C GLU A 71 3.25 17.38 5.51
N LYS A 72 3.77 18.42 4.85
CA LYS A 72 3.16 19.75 4.91
C LYS A 72 1.78 19.80 4.26
N GLN A 73 1.59 19.09 3.15
CA GLN A 73 0.30 19.03 2.43
C GLN A 73 -0.74 18.23 3.21
N LEU A 74 -0.35 17.08 3.77
CA LEU A 74 -1.20 16.21 4.59
C LEU A 74 -1.58 16.89 5.90
N GLY A 75 -0.66 17.59 6.56
CA GLY A 75 -0.95 18.35 7.78
C GLY A 75 -1.73 19.65 7.55
N ALA A 76 -1.85 20.11 6.30
CA ALA A 76 -2.63 21.29 5.92
C ALA A 76 -3.97 20.94 5.25
N GLY A 77 -4.24 19.64 5.03
CA GLY A 77 -5.32 19.13 4.18
C GLY A 77 -6.62 18.77 4.89
N ASP A 78 -6.76 19.03 6.20
CA ASP A 78 -7.92 18.64 7.02
C ASP A 78 -9.24 19.39 6.69
N SER A 79 -9.36 20.04 5.52
CA SER A 79 -10.54 20.83 5.15
C SER A 79 -10.98 20.77 3.68
N VAL A 80 -10.55 19.78 2.89
CA VAL A 80 -11.16 19.57 1.55
C VAL A 80 -11.51 18.10 1.36
N SER A 81 -12.71 17.75 1.81
CA SER A 81 -13.45 16.61 1.27
C SER A 81 -14.20 17.13 0.04
N PRO A 82 -13.84 16.77 -1.21
CA PRO A 82 -14.71 16.97 -2.34
C PRO A 82 -15.71 15.82 -2.37
N ALA A 83 -16.73 15.91 -1.53
CA ALA A 83 -18.03 15.33 -1.86
C ALA A 83 -18.54 16.08 -3.10
N GLY A 84 -18.09 15.66 -4.27
CA GLY A 84 -18.47 16.18 -5.57
C GLY A 84 -18.83 15.02 -6.48
N THR A 85 -20.07 14.56 -6.37
CA THR A 85 -20.73 13.75 -7.39
C THR A 85 -22.01 14.50 -7.75
N PRO A 86 -22.18 15.01 -8.99
CA PRO A 86 -23.52 15.29 -9.52
C PRO A 86 -24.26 13.99 -9.82
#